data_AF-D0IPM1-F1
#
_entry.id   AF-D0IPM1-F1
#
_cell.length_a   1.000
_cell.length_b   1.000
_cell.length_c   1.000
_cell.angle_alpha   90.00
_cell.angle_beta   90.00
_cell.angle_gamma   90.00
#
_symmetry.space_group_name_H-M   'P 1'
#
loop_
_entity.id
_entity.type
_entity.pdbx_description
1 polymer ?
#
loop_
_entity_poly.entity_id
_entity_poly.type
_entity_poly.pdbx_seq_one_letter_code
_entity_poly.pdbx_strand_id
1 'polypeptide(L)'
;MPFIIGTPIPEDKVLVQSISHIYGIGLSQSKILCKKAGFGSDSRGSHVTFLKGKNLENLAEATPLPLGADLRRFKNDKIRRLCVLSTYRGLRHRKGLPVRGQRTHTNAKKRQLLKLNVS
;
A
#
# COMPACT_ATOMS: atom_id res chain seq x y z
N MET A 1 5.53 18.88 -11.38
CA MET A 1 5.37 17.61 -10.65
C MET A 1 3.92 17.39 -10.23
N PRO A 2 3.22 16.39 -10.80
CA PRO A 2 1.87 16.02 -10.38
C PRO A 2 1.90 15.26 -9.04
N PHE A 3 0.94 15.60 -8.17
CA PHE A 3 0.65 14.86 -6.94
C PHE A 3 -0.61 14.04 -7.17
N ILE A 4 -0.55 12.75 -6.82
CA ILE A 4 -1.70 11.84 -6.90
C ILE A 4 -1.80 11.08 -5.59
N ILE A 5 -2.94 11.20 -4.90
CA ILE A 5 -3.26 10.45 -3.66
C ILE A 5 -2.14 10.62 -2.61
N GLY A 6 -1.68 11.85 -2.43
CA GLY A 6 -0.64 12.19 -1.46
C GLY A 6 0.76 11.64 -1.78
N THR A 7 0.99 11.15 -3.00
CA THR A 7 2.32 10.73 -3.47
C THR A 7 2.80 11.58 -4.65
N PRO A 8 4.04 12.09 -4.61
CA PRO A 8 4.61 12.78 -5.76
C PRO A 8 4.98 11.76 -6.84
N ILE A 9 4.54 12.02 -8.07
CA ILE A 9 4.89 11.20 -9.22
C ILE A 9 6.06 11.86 -9.97
N PRO A 10 7.17 11.14 -10.20
CA PRO A 10 8.27 11.64 -11.03
C PRO A 10 7.83 11.75 -12.49
N GLU A 11 8.29 12.80 -13.16
CA GLU A 11 7.84 13.15 -14.52
C GLU A 11 8.36 12.18 -15.58
N ASP A 12 9.55 11.62 -15.38
CA ASP A 12 10.24 10.74 -16.34
C ASP A 12 9.67 9.32 -16.37
N LYS A 13 8.97 8.90 -15.30
CA LYS A 13 8.51 7.52 -15.17
C LYS A 13 7.18 7.29 -15.85
N VAL A 14 7.00 6.06 -16.30
CA VAL A 14 5.71 5.57 -16.80
C VAL A 14 4.66 5.66 -15.67
N LEU A 15 3.50 6.18 -16.00
CA LEU A 15 2.44 6.51 -15.06
C LEU A 15 1.91 5.25 -14.35
N VAL A 16 1.77 4.14 -15.08
CA VAL A 16 1.38 2.84 -14.52
C VAL A 16 2.33 2.36 -13.43
N GLN A 17 3.64 2.46 -13.67
CA GLN A 17 4.64 2.07 -12.67
C GLN A 17 4.65 3.04 -11.49
N SER A 18 4.48 4.33 -11.76
CA SER A 18 4.45 5.37 -10.73
C SER A 18 3.29 5.20 -9.75
N ILE A 19 2.08 4.97 -10.27
CA ILE A 19 0.88 4.72 -9.46
C ILE A 19 1.02 3.44 -8.63
N SER A 20 1.73 2.41 -9.13
CA SER A 20 1.96 1.18 -8.36
C SER A 20 2.84 1.36 -7.11
N HIS A 21 3.53 2.49 -6.96
CA HIS A 21 4.22 2.82 -5.71
C HIS A 21 3.28 3.29 -4.60
N ILE A 22 2.03 3.66 -4.95
CA ILE A 22 1.01 4.03 -3.98
C ILE A 22 0.66 2.79 -3.16
N TYR A 23 0.76 2.93 -1.84
CA TYR A 23 0.52 1.80 -0.94
C TYR A 23 -0.94 1.32 -1.07
N GLY A 24 -1.11 0.08 -1.51
CA GLY A 24 -2.42 -0.53 -1.76
C GLY A 24 -2.75 -0.73 -3.23
N ILE A 25 -2.04 -0.06 -4.16
CA ILE A 25 -2.24 -0.22 -5.61
C ILE A 25 -1.15 -1.11 -6.19
N GLY A 26 -1.54 -2.25 -6.76
CA GLY A 26 -0.64 -3.10 -7.53
C GLY A 26 -0.54 -2.71 -9.00
N LEU A 27 0.35 -3.38 -9.76
CA LEU A 27 0.50 -3.20 -11.21
C LEU A 27 -0.80 -3.47 -11.98
N SER A 28 -1.56 -4.49 -11.59
CA SER A 28 -2.83 -4.85 -12.25
C SER A 28 -3.87 -3.75 -12.09
N GLN A 29 -4.07 -3.29 -10.86
CA GLN A 29 -5.02 -2.22 -10.53
C GLN A 29 -4.61 -0.90 -11.17
N SER A 30 -3.31 -0.58 -11.15
CA SER A 30 -2.80 0.62 -11.82
C SER A 30 -3.13 0.61 -13.31
N LYS A 31 -2.89 -0.49 -14.04
CA LYS A 31 -3.26 -0.62 -15.45
C LYS A 31 -4.76 -0.37 -15.68
N ILE A 32 -5.62 -0.89 -14.80
CA ILE A 32 -7.08 -0.70 -14.90
C ILE A 32 -7.46 0.77 -14.65
N LEU A 33 -6.88 1.40 -13.63
CA LEU A 33 -7.12 2.82 -13.30
C LEU A 33 -6.67 3.74 -14.44
N CYS A 34 -5.46 3.53 -14.97
CA CYS A 34 -4.94 4.31 -16.09
C CYS A 34 -5.83 4.20 -17.33
N LYS A 35 -6.26 2.98 -17.67
CA LYS A 35 -7.19 2.75 -18.79
C LYS A 35 -8.52 3.47 -18.58
N LYS A 36 -9.10 3.39 -17.38
CA LYS A 36 -10.37 4.08 -17.05
C LYS A 36 -10.24 5.60 -17.12
N ALA A 37 -9.10 6.15 -16.74
CA ALA A 37 -8.80 7.58 -16.85
C ALA A 37 -8.39 8.03 -18.27
N GLY A 38 -8.32 7.11 -19.24
CA GLY A 38 -7.98 7.43 -20.63
C GLY A 38 -6.48 7.63 -20.88
N PHE A 39 -5.61 7.08 -20.03
CA PHE A 39 -4.17 7.08 -20.24
C PHE A 39 -3.71 5.82 -20.99
N GLY A 40 -2.86 6.02 -22.00
CA GLY A 40 -2.18 4.93 -22.71
C GLY A 40 -1.10 4.25 -21.85
N SER A 41 -0.63 3.07 -22.29
CA SER A 41 0.41 2.30 -21.58
C SER A 41 1.72 3.06 -21.40
N ASP A 42 2.04 3.93 -22.37
CA ASP A 42 3.33 4.62 -22.45
C ASP A 42 3.25 6.05 -21.90
N SER A 43 2.10 6.41 -21.31
CA SER A 43 1.91 7.71 -20.67
C SER A 43 2.92 7.89 -19.53
N ARG A 44 3.58 9.05 -19.54
CA ARG A 44 4.51 9.48 -18.50
C ARG A 44 3.88 10.49 -17.57
N GLY A 45 4.50 10.70 -16.41
CA GLY A 45 4.07 11.69 -15.42
C GLY A 45 3.97 13.11 -16.00
N SER A 46 4.83 13.46 -16.98
CA SER A 46 4.78 14.75 -17.68
C SER A 46 3.47 15.02 -18.43
N HIS A 47 2.78 13.97 -18.91
CA HIS A 47 1.53 14.10 -19.68
C HIS A 47 0.28 14.22 -18.80
N VAL A 48 0.44 14.29 -17.48
CA VAL A 48 -0.68 14.42 -16.53
C VAL A 48 -1.10 15.87 -16.42
N THR A 49 -2.19 16.23 -17.11
CA THR A 49 -2.89 17.49 -16.88
C THR A 49 -3.64 17.44 -15.54
N PHE A 50 -3.81 18.59 -14.88
CA PHE A 50 -4.52 18.72 -13.60
C PHE A 50 -5.90 18.03 -13.60
N LEU A 51 -6.71 18.24 -14.65
CA LEU A 51 -8.04 17.62 -14.77
C LEU A 51 -7.98 16.09 -14.81
N LYS A 52 -7.03 15.52 -15.57
CA LYS A 52 -6.86 14.06 -15.66
C LYS A 52 -6.29 13.47 -14.37
N GLY A 53 -5.43 14.21 -13.67
CA GLY A 53 -4.96 13.86 -12.33
C GLY A 53 -6.12 13.76 -11.33
N LYS A 54 -6.97 14.77 -11.27
CA LYS A 54 -8.16 14.77 -10.40
C LYS A 54 -9.14 13.64 -10.75
N ASN A 55 -9.32 13.34 -12.04
CA ASN A 55 -10.13 12.20 -12.47
C ASN A 55 -9.54 10.86 -11.99
N LEU A 56 -8.22 10.69 -12.03
CA LEU A 56 -7.55 9.51 -11.47
C LEU A 56 -7.77 9.39 -9.96
N GLU A 57 -7.68 10.49 -9.22
CA GLU A 57 -7.93 10.51 -7.78
C GLU A 57 -9.37 10.12 -7.46
N ASN A 58 -10.36 10.72 -8.13
CA ASN A 58 -11.77 10.36 -7.98
C ASN A 58 -12.03 8.88 -8.30
N LEU A 59 -11.40 8.35 -9.36
CA LEU A 59 -11.52 6.93 -9.72
C LEU A 59 -10.88 6.01 -8.69
N ALA A 60 -9.80 6.43 -8.05
CA ALA A 60 -9.15 5.67 -6.99
C ALA A 60 -9.98 5.69 -5.70
N GLU A 61 -10.53 6.84 -5.31
CA GLU A 61 -11.42 6.99 -4.15
C GLU A 61 -12.74 6.25 -4.34
N ALA A 62 -13.26 6.19 -5.57
CA ALA A 62 -14.46 5.41 -5.88
C ALA A 62 -14.23 3.90 -5.74
N THR A 63 -12.98 3.43 -5.69
CA THR A 63 -12.72 2.01 -5.41
C THR A 63 -12.96 1.73 -3.92
N PRO A 64 -13.59 0.59 -3.56
CA PRO A 64 -13.91 0.26 -2.16
C PRO A 64 -12.68 -0.10 -1.31
N LEU A 65 -11.46 0.15 -1.80
CA LEU A 65 -10.23 -0.27 -1.17
C LEU A 65 -9.63 0.91 -0.40
N PRO A 66 -9.31 0.76 0.91
CA PRO A 66 -8.54 1.76 1.62
C PRO A 66 -7.14 1.86 1.01
N LEU A 67 -6.67 3.08 0.81
CA LEU A 67 -5.39 3.40 0.15
C LEU A 67 -4.44 4.08 1.13
N GLY A 68 -3.14 4.05 0.83
CA GLY A 68 -2.15 4.88 1.51
C GLY A 68 -2.11 4.70 3.03
N ALA A 69 -2.35 5.79 3.75
CA ALA A 69 -2.30 5.83 5.21
C ALA A 69 -3.41 4.98 5.86
N ASP A 70 -4.61 4.96 5.28
CA ASP A 70 -5.75 4.25 5.86
C ASP A 70 -5.56 2.74 5.79
N LEU A 71 -5.00 2.23 4.69
CA LEU A 71 -4.61 0.81 4.59
C LEU A 71 -3.55 0.44 5.64
N ARG A 72 -2.60 1.33 5.93
CA ARG A 72 -1.58 1.11 6.97
C ARG A 72 -2.21 1.08 8.37
N ARG A 73 -3.12 2.02 8.67
CA ARG A 73 -3.88 2.06 9.92
C ARG A 73 -4.70 0.79 10.11
N PHE A 74 -5.52 0.43 9.12
CA PHE A 74 -6.32 -0.78 9.12
C PHE A 74 -5.51 -2.06 9.36
N LYS A 75 -4.35 -2.19 8.72
CA LYS A 75 -3.44 -3.32 8.94
C LYS A 75 -2.88 -3.34 10.36
N ASN A 76 -2.47 -2.19 10.89
CA ASN A 76 -1.96 -2.08 12.25
C ASN A 76 -3.05 -2.43 13.28
N ASP A 77 -4.28 -1.96 13.09
CA ASP A 77 -5.39 -2.24 13.99
C ASP A 77 -5.76 -3.72 14.01
N LYS A 78 -5.70 -4.40 12.86
CA LYS A 78 -5.84 -5.87 12.82
C LYS A 78 -4.78 -6.58 13.65
N ILE A 79 -3.52 -6.14 13.59
CA ILE A 79 -2.43 -6.74 14.38
C ILE A 79 -2.61 -6.41 15.87
N ARG A 80 -2.94 -5.16 16.21
CA ARG A 80 -3.23 -4.74 17.59
C ARG A 80 -4.34 -5.57 18.19
N ARG A 81 -5.45 -5.77 17.48
CA ARG A 81 -6.56 -6.63 17.91
C ARG A 81 -6.09 -8.05 18.25
N LEU A 82 -5.24 -8.65 17.42
CA LEU A 82 -4.68 -9.99 17.69
C LEU A 82 -3.80 -10.02 18.95
N CYS A 83 -3.05 -8.94 19.21
CA CYS A 83 -2.22 -8.80 20.40
C CYS A 83 -3.05 -8.61 21.67
N VAL A 84 -4.08 -7.75 21.65
CA VAL A 84 -4.98 -7.51 22.79
C VAL A 84 -5.70 -8.80 23.19
N LEU A 85 -6.19 -9.56 22.20
CA LEU A 85 -6.83 -10.86 22.44
C LEU A 85 -5.85 -11.97 22.86
N SER A 86 -4.55 -11.71 22.95
CA SER A 86 -3.51 -12.66 23.34
C SER A 86 -3.50 -13.98 22.53
N THR A 87 -3.99 -13.94 21.29
CA THR A 87 -3.94 -15.10 20.39
C THR A 87 -2.50 -15.53 20.10
N TYR A 88 -2.26 -16.80 19.73
CA TYR A 88 -0.92 -17.26 19.33
C TYR A 88 -0.27 -16.33 18.31
N ARG A 89 -1.04 -15.89 17.30
CA ARG A 89 -0.56 -14.94 16.29
C ARG A 89 -0.16 -13.60 16.91
N GLY A 90 -0.95 -13.06 17.83
CA GLY A 90 -0.64 -11.84 18.59
C GLY A 90 0.64 -11.96 19.39
N LEU A 91 0.82 -13.07 20.14
CA LEU A 91 2.04 -13.34 20.91
C LEU A 91 3.29 -13.39 20.01
N ARG A 92 3.19 -14.03 18.84
CA ARG A 92 4.29 -14.06 17.85
C ARG A 92 4.55 -12.67 17.26
N HIS A 93 3.51 -11.88 17.02
CA HIS A 93 3.66 -10.49 16.59
C HIS A 93 4.38 -9.62 17.65
N ARG A 94 4.00 -9.76 18.92
CA ARG A 94 4.61 -9.07 20.08
C ARG A 94 6.05 -9.50 20.35
N LYS A 95 6.40 -10.76 20.12
CA LYS A 95 7.78 -11.28 20.24
C LYS A 95 8.65 -11.01 19.01
N GLY A 96 8.11 -10.41 17.94
CA GLY A 96 8.86 -10.22 16.71
C GLY A 96 9.21 -11.53 15.99
N LEU A 97 8.42 -12.59 16.17
CA LEU A 97 8.67 -13.91 15.59
C LEU A 97 7.79 -14.19 14.37
N PRO A 98 8.20 -15.14 13.50
CA PRO A 98 7.37 -15.62 12.40
C PRO A 98 6.01 -16.15 12.86
N VAL A 99 4.95 -15.78 12.15
CA VAL A 99 3.55 -16.05 12.54
C VAL A 99 2.93 -17.23 11.79
N ARG A 100 3.52 -17.63 10.65
CA ARG A 100 2.98 -18.68 9.76
C ARG A 100 3.67 -20.04 9.96
N GLY A 101 4.03 -20.40 11.19
CA GLY A 101 4.64 -21.71 11.52
C GLY A 101 6.06 -21.92 10.97
N GLN A 102 6.78 -20.85 10.62
CA GLN A 102 8.13 -20.96 10.05
C GLN A 102 9.16 -21.37 11.12
N ARG A 103 10.19 -22.13 10.71
CA ARG A 103 11.31 -22.55 11.57
C ARG A 103 12.03 -21.33 12.15
N THR A 104 12.24 -21.31 13.47
CA THR A 104 12.88 -20.19 14.18
C THR A 104 14.32 -20.41 14.62
N HIS A 105 14.79 -21.66 14.59
CA HIS A 105 16.14 -22.02 15.05
C HIS A 105 17.27 -21.40 14.21
N THR A 106 17.08 -21.20 12.90
CA THR A 106 18.14 -20.73 11.99
C THR A 106 17.76 -19.45 11.25
N ASN A 107 16.68 -19.48 10.46
CA ASN A 107 16.40 -18.47 9.43
C ASN A 107 15.20 -17.56 9.74
N ALA A 108 15.15 -16.96 10.95
CA ALA A 108 14.08 -16.03 11.35
C ALA A 108 14.44 -14.54 11.22
N LYS A 109 15.57 -14.19 10.59
CA LYS A 109 16.16 -12.83 10.60
C LYS A 109 15.33 -11.73 9.93
N LYS A 110 14.51 -12.06 8.92
CA LYS A 110 13.69 -11.05 8.21
C LYS A 110 12.56 -10.50 9.07
N ARG A 111 12.15 -11.20 10.13
CA ARG A 111 11.07 -10.77 10.99
C ARG A 111 11.60 -9.76 12.01
N GLN A 112 11.05 -8.55 11.97
CA GLN A 112 11.32 -7.50 12.94
C GLN A 112 10.15 -7.30 13.90
N LEU A 113 10.47 -6.86 15.11
CA LEU A 113 9.49 -6.43 16.09
C LEU A 113 8.70 -5.25 15.51
N LEU A 114 7.37 -5.34 15.54
CA LEU A 114 6.52 -4.23 15.14
C LEU A 114 6.48 -3.24 16.31
N LYS A 115 6.85 -1.98 16.07
CA LYS A 115 6.67 -0.88 17.03
C LYS A 115 5.19 -0.51 17.10
N LEU A 116 4.39 -1.38 17.71
CA LEU A 116 3.01 -1.08 18.07
C LEU A 116 3.00 -0.73 19.54
N ASN A 117 2.60 0.50 19.87
CA ASN A 117 2.31 0.90 21.24
C ASN A 117 1.08 0.09 21.68
N VAL A 118 1.33 -1.05 22.31
CA VAL A 118 0.33 -1.86 22.99
C VAL A 118 0.72 -1.79 24.45
N SER A 119 0.22 -0.75 25.12
CA SER A 119 0.23 -0.61 26.59
C SER A 119 -0.70 -1.65 27.21
#